data_AF-A0A328C2T7-F1
#
_entry.id   AF-A0A328C2T7-F1
#
_cell.length_a   1.000
_cell.length_b   1.000
_cell.length_c   1.000
_cell.angle_alpha   90.00
_cell.angle_beta   90.00
_cell.angle_gamma   90.00
#
_symmetry.space_group_name_H-M   'P 1'
#
loop_
_entity.id
_entity.type
_entity.pdbx_description
1 polymer ?
#
loop_
_entity_poly.entity_id
_entity_poly.type
_entity_poly.pdbx_seq_one_letter_code
_entity_poly.pdbx_strand_id
1 'polypeptide(L)'
;MKKILIIGHNQANNEHLESLFQKFGMNKALPSRREGLTPIQIGELLNKVIKLQVSQEKSINVDGVSLPKKLPTNISKRRFKKALSKRDKNFSTASQMIPKSTWDYIPMDLLIANVDNEFWGWADKNAIDHLEYWKEIDPSILFVFAYDHPESIFFELNNRKEIASKEEIVESIKDWNEYNSKFLLFLEKNPDNIIIVNNERLHQQEQISIKSICSRVIPDYIGKNNGMSIPSYSEQREYRKLPSSLSVIVSNIISSFPGIASTYNKLQDISHLPFYNSSSENTISIDEHIDAWIDANLRERELNSVLSLNETLNFQNKKYDAKLNLSNKEKELLISQVYNLQEEIEKVYLDNSKLKKINLDFSKKDKAYIDELSKKDKEINNLNKLNLKLEQDYSELEKAKERISDDNKLLLEELYVIQEKMEHNLYSDTKRNTTCLVGASNIIRNQIKYKLGALMIKQSKSFLGMLTLPLQLSSTYKREIKLEINNINNLEEYVDFYDAEKLKKHLSYRLGDVFVQNFNNPFKCFILPFKLIHTSFDFKRKIKK
;
A
#
# COMPACT_ATOMS: atom_id res chain seq x y z
N MET A 1 -59.56 -39.84 22.37
CA MET A 1 -58.17 -39.77 21.90
C MET A 1 -58.17 -40.06 20.42
N LYS A 2 -57.48 -39.27 19.61
CA LYS A 2 -57.44 -39.46 18.16
C LYS A 2 -56.02 -39.85 17.75
N LYS A 3 -55.93 -40.96 17.02
CA LYS A 3 -54.66 -41.59 16.61
C LYS A 3 -54.58 -41.51 15.11
N ILE A 4 -53.51 -40.95 14.57
CA ILE A 4 -53.30 -40.85 13.12
C ILE A 4 -52.17 -41.76 12.68
N LEU A 5 -52.41 -42.54 11.63
CA LEU A 5 -51.38 -43.19 10.85
C LEU A 5 -51.31 -42.55 9.46
N ILE A 6 -50.20 -41.88 9.15
CA ILE A 6 -49.96 -41.25 7.84
C ILE A 6 -49.23 -42.22 6.93
N ILE A 7 -49.78 -42.45 5.74
CA ILE A 7 -49.29 -43.45 4.79
C ILE A 7 -49.22 -42.81 3.41
N GLY A 8 -48.18 -43.12 2.66
CA GLY A 8 -48.07 -42.71 1.27
C GLY A 8 -46.91 -43.44 0.60
N HIS A 9 -46.93 -43.46 -0.74
CA HIS A 9 -45.89 -44.11 -1.53
C HIS A 9 -44.50 -43.55 -1.17
N ASN A 10 -43.41 -44.26 -1.49
CA ASN A 10 -42.05 -43.80 -1.19
C ASN A 10 -41.73 -42.40 -1.74
N GLN A 11 -42.43 -42.00 -2.80
CA GLN A 11 -42.33 -40.69 -3.46
C GLN A 11 -43.24 -39.62 -2.83
N ALA A 12 -44.27 -40.03 -2.09
CA ALA A 12 -45.11 -39.15 -1.30
C ALA A 12 -44.32 -38.69 -0.08
N ASN A 13 -44.24 -37.37 0.11
CA ASN A 13 -43.42 -36.76 1.16
C ASN A 13 -44.11 -36.88 2.52
N ASN A 14 -44.28 -38.11 3.03
CA ASN A 14 -45.06 -38.43 4.23
C ASN A 14 -44.52 -37.73 5.49
N GLU A 15 -43.20 -37.50 5.53
CA GLU A 15 -42.52 -36.77 6.60
C GLU A 15 -42.91 -35.29 6.63
N HIS A 16 -43.14 -34.68 5.46
CA HIS A 16 -43.65 -33.33 5.36
C HIS A 16 -45.06 -33.24 5.93
N LEU A 17 -45.94 -34.20 5.63
CA LEU A 17 -47.28 -34.25 6.21
C LEU A 17 -47.26 -34.46 7.72
N GLU A 18 -46.39 -35.32 8.24
CA GLU A 18 -46.21 -35.48 9.69
C GLU A 18 -45.80 -34.14 10.34
N SER A 19 -44.83 -33.43 9.74
CA SER A 19 -44.37 -32.13 10.23
C SER A 19 -45.47 -31.06 10.19
N LEU A 20 -46.35 -31.11 9.19
CA LEU A 20 -47.50 -30.23 9.09
C LEU A 20 -48.49 -30.53 10.21
N PHE A 21 -48.92 -31.78 10.39
CA PHE A 21 -49.82 -32.13 11.49
C PHE A 21 -49.24 -31.79 12.87
N GLN A 22 -47.92 -31.93 13.07
CA GLN A 22 -47.25 -31.49 14.30
C GLN A 22 -47.39 -29.99 14.55
N LYS A 23 -47.25 -29.15 13.52
CA LYS A 23 -47.47 -27.69 13.63
C LYS A 23 -48.91 -27.34 14.01
N PHE A 24 -49.87 -28.19 13.67
CA PHE A 24 -51.29 -28.05 14.01
C PHE A 24 -51.69 -28.77 15.31
N GLY A 25 -50.72 -29.23 16.11
CA GLY A 25 -50.95 -29.76 17.46
C GLY A 25 -50.94 -31.29 17.60
N MET A 26 -50.49 -32.03 16.58
CA MET A 26 -50.26 -33.49 16.69
C MET A 26 -48.98 -33.79 17.47
N ASN A 27 -49.08 -34.58 18.54
CA ASN A 27 -47.91 -35.10 19.23
C ASN A 27 -47.28 -36.25 18.44
N LYS A 28 -45.94 -36.34 18.47
CA LYS A 28 -45.22 -37.50 17.93
C LYS A 28 -45.45 -38.72 18.81
N ALA A 29 -45.65 -39.89 18.18
CA ALA A 29 -45.79 -41.14 18.90
C ALA A 29 -44.57 -41.44 19.79
N LEU A 30 -44.82 -41.68 21.08
CA LEU A 30 -43.85 -42.20 22.03
C LEU A 30 -43.57 -43.68 21.75
N PRO A 31 -42.35 -44.18 22.00
CA PRO A 31 -42.03 -45.59 21.85
C PRO A 31 -42.81 -46.48 22.84
N SER A 32 -42.90 -47.77 22.54
CA SER A 32 -43.55 -48.75 23.41
C SER A 32 -42.90 -48.79 24.81
N ARG A 33 -43.71 -49.00 25.85
CA ARG A 33 -43.28 -48.84 27.25
C ARG A 33 -42.33 -49.95 27.71
N ARG A 34 -42.51 -51.17 27.21
CA ARG A 34 -41.73 -52.36 27.61
C ARG A 34 -40.51 -52.59 26.75
N GLU A 35 -40.69 -52.52 25.44
CA GLU A 35 -39.64 -52.87 24.45
C GLU A 35 -38.90 -51.63 23.92
N GLY A 36 -39.39 -50.41 24.20
CA GLY A 36 -38.76 -49.16 23.73
C GLY A 36 -38.82 -48.99 22.21
N LEU A 37 -39.69 -49.72 21.52
CA LEU A 37 -39.75 -49.76 20.06
C LEU A 37 -40.58 -48.59 19.52
N THR A 38 -40.06 -47.94 18.48
CA THR A 38 -40.83 -46.91 17.75
C THR A 38 -41.89 -47.54 16.85
N PRO A 39 -42.94 -46.80 16.47
CA PRO A 39 -43.97 -47.33 15.56
C PRO A 39 -43.40 -47.89 14.24
N ILE A 40 -42.37 -47.24 13.67
CA ILE A 40 -41.71 -47.70 12.44
C ILE A 40 -40.99 -49.03 12.66
N GLN A 41 -40.28 -49.18 13.79
CA GLN A 41 -39.61 -50.45 14.15
C GLN A 41 -40.62 -51.58 14.36
N ILE A 42 -41.78 -51.27 14.92
CA ILE A 42 -42.88 -52.23 15.06
C ILE A 42 -43.39 -52.65 13.66
N GLY A 43 -43.62 -51.71 12.75
CA GLY A 43 -44.01 -51.99 11.37
C GLY A 43 -43.00 -52.88 10.63
N GLU A 44 -41.70 -52.65 10.79
CA GLU A 44 -40.65 -53.51 10.22
C GLU A 44 -40.67 -54.93 10.78
N LEU A 45 -40.90 -55.09 12.09
CA LEU A 45 -41.02 -56.41 12.73
C LEU A 45 -42.24 -57.15 12.20
N LEU A 46 -43.38 -56.47 12.08
CA LEU A 46 -44.60 -57.04 11.53
C LEU A 46 -44.40 -57.49 10.07
N ASN A 47 -43.76 -56.65 9.25
CA ASN A 47 -43.45 -57.02 7.87
C ASN A 47 -42.51 -58.22 7.77
N LYS A 48 -41.52 -58.34 8.67
CA LYS A 48 -40.67 -59.55 8.76
C LYS A 48 -41.49 -60.79 9.15
N VAL A 49 -42.40 -60.67 10.11
CA VAL A 49 -43.26 -61.78 10.54
C VAL A 49 -44.20 -62.22 9.42
N ILE A 50 -44.85 -61.28 8.72
CA ILE A 50 -45.73 -61.54 7.58
C ILE A 50 -44.95 -62.26 6.47
N LYS A 51 -43.75 -61.76 6.11
CA LYS A 51 -42.87 -62.41 5.11
C LYS A 51 -42.47 -63.83 5.52
N LEU A 52 -42.12 -64.05 6.78
CA LEU A 52 -41.75 -65.37 7.31
C LEU A 52 -42.93 -66.36 7.31
N GLN A 53 -44.15 -65.89 7.59
CA GLN A 53 -45.36 -66.72 7.51
C GLN A 53 -45.67 -67.14 6.08
N VAL A 54 -45.52 -66.23 5.11
CA VAL A 54 -45.68 -66.52 3.67
C VAL A 54 -44.65 -67.55 3.20
N SER A 55 -43.40 -67.49 3.70
CA SER A 55 -42.37 -68.50 3.39
C SER A 55 -42.65 -69.87 4.03
N GLN A 56 -43.28 -69.91 5.20
CA GLN A 56 -43.66 -71.15 5.88
C GLN A 56 -44.91 -71.81 5.28
N GLU A 57 -45.88 -71.04 4.77
CA GLU A 57 -47.06 -71.62 4.12
C GLU A 57 -46.75 -72.13 2.70
N LYS A 58 -45.83 -71.47 1.97
CA LYS A 58 -45.32 -71.99 0.69
C LYS A 58 -44.58 -73.32 0.83
N SER A 59 -44.01 -73.64 2.00
CA SER A 59 -43.36 -74.94 2.25
C SER A 59 -44.30 -76.03 2.77
N ILE A 60 -45.55 -75.69 3.13
CA ILE A 60 -46.56 -76.64 3.60
C ILE A 60 -47.47 -77.12 2.45
N ASN A 61 -47.54 -76.37 1.35
CA ASN A 61 -48.30 -76.71 0.13
C ASN A 61 -47.42 -77.32 -0.98
N VAL A 62 -46.61 -78.33 -0.64
CA VAL A 62 -46.09 -79.29 -1.62
C VAL A 62 -46.42 -80.68 -1.09
N ASP A 63 -47.39 -81.32 -1.73
CA ASP A 63 -47.62 -82.75 -1.58
C ASP A 63 -46.35 -83.52 -1.93
N GLY A 64 -45.94 -84.39 -1.01
CA GLY A 64 -45.05 -85.51 -1.31
C GLY A 64 -43.64 -85.43 -0.73
N VAL A 65 -43.40 -86.37 0.20
CA VAL A 65 -42.11 -87.06 0.44
C VAL A 65 -41.26 -86.60 1.65
N SER A 66 -41.38 -87.44 2.69
CA SER A 66 -40.43 -87.92 3.73
C SER A 66 -39.72 -86.98 4.73
N LEU A 67 -39.88 -87.36 6.00
CA LEU A 67 -39.17 -86.90 7.20
C LEU A 67 -37.65 -87.15 7.17
N PRO A 68 -36.89 -86.42 8.03
CA PRO A 68 -36.16 -87.16 9.07
C PRO A 68 -36.27 -86.59 10.50
N LYS A 69 -36.67 -87.51 11.40
CA LYS A 69 -36.31 -87.76 12.81
C LYS A 69 -35.42 -86.75 13.60
N LYS A 70 -36.02 -86.09 14.61
CA LYS A 70 -35.83 -86.26 16.08
C LYS A 70 -36.16 -84.95 16.84
N LEU A 71 -37.25 -84.95 17.61
CA LEU A 71 -37.47 -84.03 18.74
C LEU A 71 -37.25 -84.78 20.05
N PRO A 72 -36.71 -84.17 21.11
CA PRO A 72 -36.96 -84.61 22.46
C PRO A 72 -38.32 -84.08 22.95
N THR A 73 -38.96 -84.98 23.66
CA THR A 73 -40.24 -84.93 24.37
C THR A 73 -40.38 -83.79 25.38
N ASN A 74 -41.51 -83.07 25.36
CA ASN A 74 -42.56 -83.14 26.39
C ASN A 74 -43.52 -81.94 26.28
N ILE A 75 -44.82 -82.26 26.28
CA ILE A 75 -45.95 -81.55 26.93
C ILE A 75 -47.24 -81.94 26.18
N SER A 76 -48.22 -82.33 26.97
CA SER A 76 -49.35 -83.20 26.65
C SER A 76 -50.34 -82.65 25.62
N LYS A 77 -50.57 -83.44 24.56
CA LYS A 77 -51.75 -83.36 23.67
C LYS A 77 -53.02 -83.77 24.42
N ARG A 78 -53.70 -82.84 25.10
CA ARG A 78 -55.12 -82.98 25.47
C ARG A 78 -55.69 -81.65 25.97
N ARG A 79 -56.03 -80.76 25.02
CA ARG A 79 -57.09 -79.72 25.14
C ARG A 79 -57.25 -78.82 23.90
N PHE A 80 -56.42 -78.99 22.87
CA PHE A 80 -56.46 -78.15 21.66
C PHE A 80 -57.50 -78.55 20.58
N LYS A 81 -58.38 -79.54 20.85
CA LYS A 81 -59.29 -80.11 19.83
C LYS A 81 -60.77 -79.75 19.99
N LYS A 82 -61.11 -78.67 20.71
CA LYS A 82 -62.52 -78.28 20.91
C LYS A 82 -62.87 -76.80 20.71
N ALA A 83 -62.01 -75.99 20.10
CA ALA A 83 -62.30 -74.58 19.80
C ALA A 83 -62.14 -74.21 18.30
N LEU A 84 -62.18 -75.19 17.40
CA LEU A 84 -61.97 -75.03 15.96
C LEU A 84 -63.18 -75.40 15.10
N SER A 85 -64.39 -75.45 15.68
CA SER A 85 -65.63 -75.57 14.91
C SER A 85 -66.41 -74.26 14.98
N LYS A 86 -66.68 -73.68 13.81
CA LYS A 86 -67.39 -72.43 13.51
C LYS A 86 -66.50 -71.19 13.44
N ARG A 87 -65.83 -71.03 12.31
CA ARG A 87 -65.84 -69.77 11.54
C ARG A 87 -65.61 -70.10 10.08
N ASP A 88 -66.40 -69.45 9.24
CA ASP A 88 -66.79 -69.87 7.91
C ASP A 88 -65.63 -69.91 6.92
N LYS A 89 -65.65 -70.96 6.09
CA LYS A 89 -64.82 -71.09 4.90
C LYS A 89 -65.42 -70.21 3.81
N ASN A 90 -64.72 -69.14 3.44
CA ASN A 90 -64.77 -68.49 2.12
C ASN A 90 -63.49 -67.65 1.98
N PHE A 91 -62.42 -68.25 1.45
CA PHE A 91 -61.18 -67.55 1.12
C PHE A 91 -61.24 -67.12 -0.36
N SER A 92 -61.32 -65.81 -0.62
CA SER A 92 -60.93 -65.24 -1.91
C SER A 92 -59.61 -64.49 -1.76
N THR A 93 -58.81 -64.57 -2.80
CA THR A 93 -57.50 -63.95 -3.00
C THR A 93 -57.53 -62.43 -2.76
N ALA A 94 -56.47 -61.90 -2.12
CA ALA A 94 -56.23 -60.49 -1.73
C ALA A 94 -56.82 -60.00 -0.38
N SER A 95 -56.48 -60.69 0.72
CA SER A 95 -56.55 -60.15 2.09
C SER A 95 -55.15 -60.11 2.69
N GLN A 96 -54.82 -59.03 3.40
CA GLN A 96 -53.54 -58.92 4.10
C GLN A 96 -53.55 -59.93 5.24
N MET A 97 -52.47 -60.71 5.38
CA MET A 97 -52.44 -61.75 6.41
C MET A 97 -52.13 -61.13 7.78
N ILE A 98 -53.03 -61.38 8.72
CA ILE A 98 -52.94 -60.93 10.11
C ILE A 98 -51.88 -61.78 10.84
N PRO A 99 -50.82 -61.14 11.41
CA PRO A 99 -49.86 -61.81 12.28
C PRO A 99 -50.55 -62.60 13.40
N LYS A 100 -50.01 -63.77 13.76
CA LYS A 100 -50.59 -64.61 14.83
C LYS A 100 -50.52 -63.88 16.18
N SER A 101 -51.58 -64.04 16.99
CA SER A 101 -51.88 -63.29 18.22
C SER A 101 -50.77 -63.13 19.27
N THR A 102 -49.70 -63.92 19.19
CA THR A 102 -48.50 -63.77 20.02
C THR A 102 -47.77 -62.43 19.86
N TRP A 103 -48.02 -61.65 18.81
CA TRP A 103 -47.36 -60.34 18.58
C TRP A 103 -48.23 -59.13 18.92
N ASP A 104 -49.51 -59.34 19.27
CA ASP A 104 -50.50 -58.27 19.53
C ASP A 104 -50.13 -57.40 20.74
N TYR A 105 -49.30 -57.93 21.65
CA TYR A 105 -48.85 -57.18 22.80
C TYR A 105 -47.97 -55.99 22.43
N ILE A 106 -47.24 -56.03 21.30
CA ILE A 106 -46.29 -54.97 20.93
C ILE A 106 -47.05 -53.71 20.45
N PRO A 107 -47.97 -53.78 19.48
CA PRO A 107 -48.81 -52.63 19.11
C PRO A 107 -49.68 -52.15 20.27
N MET A 108 -50.22 -53.06 21.10
CA MET A 108 -51.04 -52.67 22.25
C MET A 108 -50.20 -51.90 23.29
N ASP A 109 -48.96 -52.31 23.54
CA ASP A 109 -48.04 -51.61 24.44
C ASP A 109 -47.66 -50.21 23.93
N LEU A 110 -47.55 -50.03 22.61
CA LEU A 110 -47.40 -48.72 21.97
C LEU A 110 -48.62 -47.83 22.22
N LEU A 111 -49.84 -48.39 22.06
CA LEU A 111 -51.08 -47.66 22.31
C LEU A 111 -51.16 -47.21 23.78
N ILE A 112 -50.79 -48.09 24.72
CA ILE A 112 -50.76 -47.81 26.16
C ILE A 112 -49.77 -46.69 26.50
N ALA A 113 -48.58 -46.70 25.90
CA ALA A 113 -47.55 -45.68 26.12
C ALA A 113 -48.00 -44.27 25.71
N ASN A 114 -49.01 -44.16 24.83
CA ASN A 114 -49.51 -42.91 24.28
C ASN A 114 -50.95 -42.57 24.73
N VAL A 115 -51.48 -43.24 25.75
CA VAL A 115 -52.87 -43.03 26.23
C VAL A 115 -53.09 -41.60 26.74
N ASP A 116 -52.08 -40.97 27.32
CA ASP A 116 -52.18 -39.63 27.89
C ASP A 116 -52.19 -38.52 26.82
N ASN A 117 -51.87 -38.85 25.56
CA ASN A 117 -51.89 -37.91 24.45
C ASN A 117 -53.29 -37.84 23.80
N GLU A 118 -53.91 -36.66 23.82
CA GLU A 118 -55.24 -36.46 23.20
C GLU A 118 -55.23 -36.64 21.68
N PHE A 119 -54.15 -36.20 21.03
CA PHE A 119 -53.94 -36.24 19.59
C PHE A 119 -52.48 -36.58 19.24
N TRP A 120 -52.25 -37.77 18.66
CA TRP A 120 -50.91 -38.22 18.29
C TRP A 120 -50.91 -39.10 17.04
N GLY A 121 -49.76 -39.23 16.40
CA GLY A 121 -49.62 -40.06 15.21
C GLY A 121 -48.18 -40.28 14.76
N TRP A 122 -48.02 -41.05 13.69
CA TRP A 122 -46.74 -41.29 13.03
C TRP A 122 -46.93 -41.50 11.52
N ALA A 123 -45.87 -41.27 10.74
CA ALA A 123 -45.81 -41.65 9.33
C ALA A 123 -45.04 -42.96 9.14
N ASP A 124 -45.56 -43.85 8.30
CA ASP A 124 -44.86 -45.09 7.93
C ASP A 124 -45.07 -45.42 6.44
N LYS A 125 -43.97 -45.51 5.70
CA LYS A 125 -43.93 -45.80 4.26
C LYS A 125 -44.28 -47.26 3.97
N ASN A 126 -43.97 -48.17 4.90
CA ASN A 126 -44.15 -49.62 4.76
C ASN A 126 -45.39 -50.15 5.48
N ALA A 127 -46.25 -49.24 5.95
CA ALA A 127 -47.49 -49.58 6.65
C ALA A 127 -48.50 -50.33 5.77
N ILE A 128 -48.38 -50.19 4.44
CA ILE A 128 -49.42 -50.68 3.52
C ILE A 128 -49.68 -52.17 3.64
N ASP A 129 -48.65 -52.98 3.94
CA ASP A 129 -48.78 -54.45 4.00
C ASP A 129 -49.46 -54.95 5.30
N HIS A 130 -49.62 -54.09 6.31
CA HIS A 130 -50.12 -54.46 7.63
C HIS A 130 -51.20 -53.50 8.17
N LEU A 131 -51.95 -52.85 7.27
CA LEU A 131 -53.04 -51.94 7.61
C LEU A 131 -54.24 -52.66 8.22
N GLU A 132 -54.61 -53.83 7.66
CA GLU A 132 -55.69 -54.65 8.20
C GLU A 132 -55.38 -55.03 9.66
N TYR A 133 -54.11 -55.29 9.99
CA TYR A 133 -53.67 -55.59 11.35
C TYR A 133 -53.82 -54.42 12.33
N TRP A 134 -53.39 -53.21 11.95
CA TRP A 134 -53.58 -52.02 12.80
C TRP A 134 -55.06 -51.73 13.07
N LYS A 135 -55.93 -51.93 12.06
CA LYS A 135 -57.36 -51.74 12.20
C LYS A 135 -58.00 -52.77 13.15
N GLU A 136 -57.53 -54.02 13.13
CA GLU A 136 -58.03 -55.06 14.05
C GLU A 136 -57.64 -54.79 15.51
N ILE A 137 -56.43 -54.28 15.75
CA ILE A 137 -55.96 -53.95 17.10
C ILE A 137 -56.72 -52.76 17.67
N ASP A 138 -56.93 -51.72 16.86
CA ASP A 138 -57.70 -50.55 17.27
C ASP A 138 -58.50 -49.94 16.10
N PRO A 139 -59.82 -50.16 16.07
CA PRO A 139 -60.70 -49.59 15.05
C PRO A 139 -60.77 -48.06 15.07
N SER A 140 -60.32 -47.40 16.15
CA SER A 140 -60.39 -45.93 16.30
C SER A 140 -59.23 -45.18 15.63
N ILE A 141 -58.25 -45.89 15.06
CA ILE A 141 -57.14 -45.29 14.31
C ILE A 141 -57.69 -44.65 13.02
N LEU A 142 -57.32 -43.39 12.81
CA LEU A 142 -57.58 -42.65 11.59
C LEU A 142 -56.40 -42.82 10.63
N PHE A 143 -56.65 -43.33 9.45
CA PHE A 143 -55.63 -43.50 8.42
C PHE A 143 -55.66 -42.30 7.47
N VAL A 144 -54.54 -41.59 7.35
CA VAL A 144 -54.38 -40.46 6.44
C VAL A 144 -53.48 -40.89 5.30
N PHE A 145 -54.02 -40.96 4.10
CA PHE A 145 -53.30 -41.37 2.91
C PHE A 145 -52.91 -40.18 2.06
N ALA A 146 -51.64 -40.12 1.71
CA ALA A 146 -51.02 -39.14 0.86
C ALA A 146 -50.71 -39.78 -0.49
N TYR A 147 -51.40 -39.36 -1.55
CA TYR A 147 -51.11 -39.80 -2.91
C TYR A 147 -50.58 -38.64 -3.75
N ASP A 148 -49.69 -38.99 -4.68
CA ASP A 148 -49.04 -38.08 -5.63
C ASP A 148 -49.48 -38.40 -7.06
N HIS A 149 -49.35 -37.42 -7.96
CA HIS A 149 -49.47 -37.69 -9.39
C HIS A 149 -48.35 -38.65 -9.84
N PRO A 150 -48.61 -39.58 -10.78
CA PRO A 150 -47.59 -40.50 -11.30
C PRO A 150 -46.34 -39.81 -11.90
N GLU A 151 -46.42 -38.51 -12.23
CA GLU A 151 -45.26 -37.68 -12.62
C GLU A 151 -44.17 -37.61 -11.53
N SER A 152 -44.54 -37.78 -10.26
CA SER A 152 -43.61 -37.77 -9.13
C SER A 152 -42.52 -38.84 -9.21
N ILE A 153 -42.78 -39.96 -9.91
CA ILE A 153 -41.78 -41.00 -10.18
C ILE A 153 -40.61 -40.44 -10.97
N PHE A 154 -40.90 -39.71 -12.04
CA PHE A 154 -39.90 -39.17 -12.95
C PHE A 154 -39.11 -38.02 -12.32
N PHE A 155 -39.71 -37.32 -11.36
CA PHE A 155 -39.01 -36.30 -10.59
C PHE A 155 -37.86 -36.90 -9.75
N GLU A 156 -38.11 -38.02 -9.07
CA GLU A 156 -37.07 -38.71 -8.31
C GLU A 156 -35.96 -39.24 -9.22
N LEU A 157 -36.33 -39.86 -10.34
CA LEU A 157 -35.39 -40.41 -11.30
C LEU A 157 -34.53 -39.34 -11.97
N ASN A 158 -35.08 -38.15 -12.25
CA ASN A 158 -34.33 -37.04 -12.83
C ASN A 158 -33.28 -36.45 -11.87
N ASN A 159 -33.56 -36.45 -10.56
CA ASN A 159 -32.67 -35.88 -9.55
C ASN A 159 -31.52 -36.83 -9.15
N ARG A 160 -31.49 -38.07 -9.65
CA ARG A 160 -30.39 -39.00 -9.38
C ARG A 160 -29.15 -38.61 -10.19
N LYS A 161 -27.96 -38.99 -9.68
CA LYS A 161 -26.68 -38.74 -10.37
C LYS A 161 -26.52 -39.57 -11.64
N GLU A 162 -27.21 -40.70 -11.72
CA GLU A 162 -27.17 -41.64 -12.85
C GLU A 162 -28.45 -41.52 -13.68
N ILE A 163 -28.36 -41.88 -14.96
CA ILE A 163 -29.52 -41.90 -15.85
C ILE A 163 -30.23 -43.23 -15.59
N ALA A 164 -31.52 -43.16 -15.25
CA ALA A 164 -32.31 -44.36 -15.00
C ALA A 164 -32.43 -45.21 -16.27
N SER A 165 -32.29 -46.53 -16.12
CA SER A 165 -32.49 -47.46 -17.23
C SER A 165 -33.98 -47.61 -17.58
N LYS A 166 -34.26 -48.07 -18.79
CA LYS A 166 -35.63 -48.35 -19.25
C LYS A 166 -36.35 -49.37 -18.37
N GLU A 167 -35.62 -50.34 -17.85
CA GLU A 167 -36.12 -51.39 -16.96
C GLU A 167 -36.51 -50.82 -15.59
N GLU A 168 -35.68 -49.94 -15.03
CA GLU A 168 -35.94 -49.25 -13.75
C GLU A 168 -37.17 -48.34 -13.81
N ILE A 169 -37.37 -47.64 -14.94
CA ILE A 169 -38.55 -46.78 -15.14
C ILE A 169 -39.81 -47.64 -15.12
N VAL A 170 -39.82 -48.77 -15.84
CA VAL A 170 -40.96 -49.68 -15.90
C VAL A 170 -41.22 -50.35 -14.54
N GLU A 171 -40.18 -50.73 -13.80
CA GLU A 171 -40.29 -51.28 -12.44
C GLU A 171 -40.90 -50.26 -11.48
N SER A 172 -40.40 -49.04 -11.46
CA SER A 172 -40.91 -47.96 -10.59
C SER A 172 -42.38 -47.62 -10.85
N ILE A 173 -42.79 -47.68 -12.12
CA ILE A 173 -44.18 -47.50 -12.58
C ILE A 173 -45.08 -48.65 -12.08
N LYS A 174 -44.60 -49.90 -12.17
CA LYS A 174 -45.33 -51.07 -11.65
C LYS A 174 -45.48 -51.02 -10.14
N ASP A 175 -44.42 -50.66 -9.42
CA ASP A 175 -44.42 -50.53 -7.97
C ASP A 175 -45.43 -49.50 -7.48
N TRP A 176 -45.46 -48.32 -8.12
CA TRP A 176 -46.44 -47.27 -7.83
C TRP A 176 -47.87 -47.78 -8.03
N ASN A 177 -48.11 -48.51 -9.12
CA ASN A 177 -49.45 -49.04 -9.41
C ASN A 177 -49.86 -50.15 -8.44
N GLU A 178 -48.95 -51.05 -8.07
CA GLU A 178 -49.23 -52.13 -7.11
C GLU A 178 -49.52 -51.56 -5.71
N TYR A 179 -48.73 -50.58 -5.28
CA TYR A 179 -48.93 -49.88 -4.01
C TYR A 179 -50.31 -49.21 -3.94
N ASN A 180 -50.64 -48.40 -4.96
CA ASN A 180 -51.92 -47.67 -5.00
C ASN A 180 -53.12 -48.59 -5.24
N SER A 181 -52.93 -49.74 -5.89
CA SER A 181 -53.98 -50.76 -6.03
C SER A 181 -54.27 -51.45 -4.69
N LYS A 182 -53.24 -51.80 -3.90
CA LYS A 182 -53.42 -52.34 -2.54
C LYS A 182 -54.12 -51.32 -1.64
N PHE A 183 -53.79 -50.04 -1.80
CA PHE A 183 -54.48 -48.96 -1.12
C PHE A 183 -55.96 -48.89 -1.47
N LEU A 184 -56.32 -48.89 -2.76
CA LEU A 184 -57.72 -48.89 -3.21
C LEU A 184 -58.51 -50.08 -2.64
N LEU A 185 -57.91 -51.27 -2.60
CA LEU A 185 -58.56 -52.45 -2.01
C LEU A 185 -58.82 -52.28 -0.50
N PHE A 186 -57.92 -51.63 0.24
CA PHE A 186 -58.13 -51.35 1.66
C PHE A 186 -59.22 -50.30 1.88
N LEU A 187 -59.29 -49.28 1.02
CA LEU A 187 -60.34 -48.25 1.03
C LEU A 187 -61.74 -48.85 0.82
N GLU A 188 -61.90 -49.70 -0.20
CA GLU A 188 -63.18 -50.33 -0.52
C GLU A 188 -63.74 -51.17 0.63
N LYS A 189 -62.84 -51.83 1.39
CA LYS A 189 -63.22 -52.62 2.57
C LYS A 189 -63.55 -51.76 3.80
N ASN A 190 -63.01 -50.54 3.88
CA ASN A 190 -62.96 -49.75 5.11
C ASN A 190 -63.19 -48.25 4.86
N PRO A 191 -64.39 -47.80 4.48
CA PRO A 191 -64.65 -46.39 4.18
C PRO A 191 -64.58 -45.49 5.41
N ASP A 192 -64.90 -46.02 6.59
CA ASP A 192 -64.92 -45.28 7.84
C ASP A 192 -63.51 -45.21 8.46
N ASN A 193 -63.12 -43.99 8.90
CA ASN A 193 -61.82 -43.63 9.48
C ASN A 193 -60.66 -43.46 8.49
N ILE A 194 -60.93 -43.17 7.22
CA ILE A 194 -59.89 -42.88 6.22
C ILE A 194 -60.03 -41.46 5.65
N ILE A 195 -58.90 -40.74 5.58
CA ILE A 195 -58.78 -39.45 4.90
C ILE A 195 -57.77 -39.61 3.76
N ILE A 196 -58.15 -39.19 2.56
CA ILE A 196 -57.29 -39.25 1.37
C ILE A 196 -56.95 -37.83 0.95
N VAL A 197 -55.66 -37.57 0.76
CA VAL A 197 -55.14 -36.25 0.45
C VAL A 197 -54.16 -36.32 -0.73
N ASN A 198 -54.36 -35.44 -1.70
CA ASN A 198 -53.42 -35.23 -2.81
C ASN A 198 -52.32 -34.25 -2.37
N ASN A 199 -51.04 -34.63 -2.47
CA ASN A 199 -49.98 -33.71 -2.03
C ASN A 199 -49.83 -32.49 -2.93
N GLU A 200 -50.14 -32.55 -4.23
CA GLU A 200 -50.05 -31.39 -5.11
C GLU A 200 -51.00 -30.27 -4.66
N ARG A 201 -52.21 -30.65 -4.22
CA ARG A 201 -53.19 -29.72 -3.68
C ARG A 201 -52.81 -29.21 -2.29
N LEU A 202 -52.22 -30.07 -1.45
CA LEU A 202 -51.64 -29.64 -0.18
C LEU A 202 -50.58 -28.56 -0.41
N HIS A 203 -49.65 -28.74 -1.34
CA HIS A 203 -48.59 -27.78 -1.62
C HIS A 203 -49.11 -26.44 -2.18
N GLN A 204 -50.19 -26.45 -2.97
CA GLN A 204 -50.78 -25.21 -3.51
C GLN A 204 -51.62 -24.43 -2.49
N GLN A 205 -52.27 -25.12 -1.55
CA GLN A 205 -53.21 -24.53 -0.59
C GLN A 205 -53.04 -25.14 0.82
N GLU A 206 -51.83 -25.11 1.37
CA GLU A 206 -51.45 -25.78 2.63
C GLU A 206 -52.39 -25.38 3.79
N GLN A 207 -52.61 -24.09 4.00
CA GLN A 207 -53.39 -23.60 5.14
C GLN A 207 -54.88 -23.97 5.06
N ILE A 208 -55.48 -23.91 3.88
CA ILE A 208 -56.90 -24.19 3.67
C ILE A 208 -57.17 -25.70 3.71
N SER A 209 -56.27 -26.47 3.10
CA SER A 209 -56.37 -27.93 3.03
C SER A 209 -56.15 -28.59 4.38
N ILE A 210 -55.16 -28.12 5.16
CA ILE A 210 -54.92 -28.67 6.51
C ILE A 210 -56.01 -28.22 7.47
N LYS A 211 -56.51 -26.97 7.38
CA LYS A 211 -57.63 -26.52 8.22
C LYS A 211 -58.89 -27.35 7.99
N SER A 212 -59.20 -27.72 6.75
CA SER A 212 -60.36 -28.59 6.46
C SER A 212 -60.16 -30.01 6.99
N ILE A 213 -58.96 -30.59 6.83
CA ILE A 213 -58.62 -31.90 7.39
C ILE A 213 -58.66 -31.87 8.93
N CYS A 214 -57.99 -30.91 9.56
CA CYS A 214 -57.95 -30.75 11.01
C CYS A 214 -59.33 -30.47 11.61
N SER A 215 -60.22 -29.74 10.92
CA SER A 215 -61.59 -29.53 11.41
C SER A 215 -62.44 -30.81 11.42
N ARG A 216 -62.17 -31.74 10.50
CA ARG A 216 -62.80 -33.07 10.46
C ARG A 216 -62.18 -34.03 11.48
N VAL A 217 -60.87 -33.91 11.72
CA VAL A 217 -60.18 -34.67 12.77
C VAL A 217 -60.45 -34.09 14.15
N ILE A 218 -60.67 -32.79 14.36
CA ILE A 218 -60.91 -32.16 15.67
C ILE A 218 -62.01 -31.10 15.49
N PRO A 219 -63.25 -31.39 15.91
CA PRO A 219 -64.39 -30.48 15.73
C PRO A 219 -64.23 -29.11 16.41
N ASP A 220 -63.50 -29.04 17.52
CA ASP A 220 -63.25 -27.82 18.30
C ASP A 220 -61.88 -27.17 18.02
N TYR A 221 -61.33 -27.37 16.81
CA TYR A 221 -60.09 -26.69 16.41
C TYR A 221 -60.33 -25.18 16.24
N ILE A 222 -60.32 -24.46 17.36
CA ILE A 222 -60.17 -23.01 17.40
C ILE A 222 -58.74 -22.77 17.02
N GLY A 223 -58.51 -22.40 15.76
CA GLY A 223 -57.19 -22.04 15.25
C GLY A 223 -56.53 -21.09 16.23
N LYS A 224 -55.60 -21.61 17.03
CA LYS A 224 -54.69 -20.78 17.81
C LYS A 224 -53.90 -20.04 16.75
N ASN A 225 -54.35 -18.83 16.44
CA ASN A 225 -53.55 -17.78 15.82
C ASN A 225 -52.43 -17.42 16.80
N ASN A 226 -51.54 -18.37 17.09
CA ASN A 226 -50.21 -18.02 17.51
C ASN A 226 -49.63 -17.39 16.25
N GLY A 227 -49.31 -16.10 16.32
CA GLY A 227 -48.60 -15.33 15.29
C GLY A 227 -47.19 -15.88 15.02
N MET A 228 -47.09 -17.18 14.78
CA MET A 228 -45.93 -17.84 14.24
C MET A 228 -46.02 -17.57 12.75
N SER A 229 -45.28 -16.55 12.30
CA SER A 229 -44.85 -16.50 10.90
C SER A 229 -44.40 -17.91 10.55
N ILE A 230 -45.14 -18.58 9.67
CA ILE A 230 -44.66 -19.79 9.01
C ILE A 230 -43.30 -19.35 8.48
N PRO A 231 -42.16 -19.87 8.99
CA PRO A 231 -40.91 -19.68 8.29
C PRO A 231 -41.25 -20.19 6.92
N SER A 232 -41.20 -19.31 5.93
CA SER A 232 -41.39 -19.70 4.56
C SER A 232 -40.43 -20.87 4.38
N TYR A 233 -40.97 -22.07 4.22
CA TYR A 233 -40.21 -23.21 3.75
C TYR A 233 -39.97 -22.87 2.27
N SER A 234 -39.14 -21.86 2.05
CA SER A 234 -38.79 -21.21 0.80
C SER A 234 -37.39 -21.59 0.38
N GLU A 235 -36.71 -22.44 1.14
CA GLU A 235 -35.35 -22.91 0.82
C GLU A 235 -35.35 -24.31 0.17
N GLN A 236 -36.53 -24.91 -0.06
CA GLN A 236 -36.71 -26.09 -0.93
C GLN A 236 -37.75 -25.80 -2.04
N ARG A 237 -37.79 -24.55 -2.53
CA ARG A 237 -38.85 -24.04 -3.42
C ARG A 237 -38.60 -24.16 -4.91
N GLU A 238 -37.53 -24.80 -5.32
CA GLU A 238 -37.40 -25.27 -6.70
C GLU A 238 -37.55 -26.78 -6.69
N TYR A 239 -38.00 -27.37 -7.80
CA TYR A 239 -38.03 -28.82 -8.00
C TYR A 239 -39.25 -29.56 -7.39
N ARG A 240 -40.42 -29.39 -8.01
CA ARG A 240 -41.34 -30.51 -8.38
C ARG A 240 -42.08 -30.12 -9.67
N LYS A 241 -41.36 -29.50 -10.60
CA LYS A 241 -41.84 -29.33 -11.96
C LYS A 241 -40.75 -29.87 -12.85
N LEU A 242 -41.09 -30.89 -13.63
CA LEU A 242 -40.23 -31.28 -14.72
C LEU A 242 -40.13 -30.09 -15.70
N PRO A 243 -38.97 -29.85 -16.32
CA PRO A 243 -38.84 -28.95 -17.46
C PRO A 243 -40.00 -29.18 -18.45
N SER A 244 -40.58 -28.11 -19.00
CA SER A 244 -41.78 -28.20 -19.85
C SER A 244 -41.61 -29.13 -21.06
N SER A 245 -40.38 -29.37 -21.50
CA SER A 245 -40.04 -30.36 -22.54
C SER A 245 -40.17 -31.81 -22.04
N LEU A 246 -39.74 -32.08 -20.81
CA LEU A 246 -39.83 -33.40 -20.17
C LEU A 246 -41.24 -33.69 -19.66
N SER A 247 -42.00 -32.67 -19.24
CA SER A 247 -43.36 -32.85 -18.73
C SER A 247 -44.30 -33.43 -19.80
N VAL A 248 -44.13 -33.03 -21.07
CA VAL A 248 -44.92 -33.56 -22.19
C VAL A 248 -44.57 -35.03 -22.49
N ILE A 249 -43.28 -35.37 -22.40
CA ILE A 249 -42.84 -36.75 -22.60
C ILE A 249 -43.37 -37.63 -21.47
N VAL A 250 -43.30 -37.15 -20.23
CA VAL A 250 -43.80 -37.88 -19.06
C VAL A 250 -45.32 -38.02 -19.08
N SER A 251 -46.08 -36.98 -19.44
CA SER A 251 -47.54 -37.09 -19.58
C SER A 251 -47.95 -38.14 -20.61
N ASN A 252 -47.18 -38.28 -21.70
CA ASN A 252 -47.42 -39.30 -22.72
C ASN A 252 -47.07 -40.71 -22.22
N ILE A 253 -45.97 -40.86 -21.47
CA ILE A 253 -45.61 -42.15 -20.84
C ILE A 253 -46.72 -42.59 -19.88
N ILE A 254 -47.23 -41.68 -19.03
CA ILE A 254 -48.31 -41.98 -18.07
C ILE A 254 -49.61 -42.35 -18.79
N SER A 255 -49.97 -41.63 -19.84
CA SER A 255 -51.15 -41.91 -20.67
C SER A 255 -51.07 -43.29 -21.36
N SER A 256 -49.87 -43.83 -21.51
CA SER A 256 -49.62 -45.14 -22.14
C SER A 256 -49.77 -46.33 -21.19
N PHE A 257 -49.88 -46.10 -19.87
CA PHE A 257 -50.17 -47.15 -18.88
C PHE A 257 -51.63 -47.05 -18.39
N PRO A 258 -52.58 -47.78 -19.00
CA PRO A 258 -54.01 -47.66 -18.65
C PRO A 258 -54.30 -48.04 -17.18
N GLY A 259 -53.47 -48.92 -16.61
CA GLY A 259 -53.55 -49.29 -15.19
C GLY A 259 -53.33 -48.09 -14.26
N ILE A 260 -52.37 -47.22 -14.55
CA ILE A 260 -52.01 -46.07 -13.70
C ILE A 260 -53.00 -44.94 -13.82
N ALA A 261 -53.40 -44.61 -15.05
CA ALA A 261 -54.43 -43.59 -15.26
C ALA A 261 -55.75 -44.00 -14.61
N SER A 262 -56.14 -45.28 -14.70
CA SER A 262 -57.37 -45.77 -14.05
C SER A 262 -57.27 -45.81 -12.53
N THR A 263 -56.14 -46.21 -11.94
CA THR A 263 -55.96 -46.19 -10.47
C THR A 263 -55.88 -44.76 -9.94
N TYR A 264 -55.18 -43.86 -10.63
CA TYR A 264 -55.13 -42.44 -10.28
C TYR A 264 -56.51 -41.77 -10.37
N ASN A 265 -57.28 -42.00 -11.44
CA ASN A 265 -58.63 -41.45 -11.56
C ASN A 265 -59.58 -42.00 -10.50
N LYS A 266 -59.51 -43.31 -10.20
CA LYS A 266 -60.29 -43.89 -9.08
C LYS A 266 -59.89 -43.28 -7.73
N LEU A 267 -58.60 -43.06 -7.49
CA LEU A 267 -58.12 -42.39 -6.29
C LEU A 267 -58.62 -40.94 -6.23
N GLN A 268 -58.62 -40.25 -7.36
CA GLN A 268 -59.12 -38.90 -7.49
C GLN A 268 -60.63 -38.80 -7.18
N ASP A 269 -61.43 -39.72 -7.70
CA ASP A 269 -62.89 -39.77 -7.49
C ASP A 269 -63.25 -40.04 -6.01
N ILE A 270 -62.44 -40.85 -5.32
CA ILE A 270 -62.62 -41.19 -3.90
C ILE A 270 -61.93 -40.14 -2.99
N SER A 271 -61.01 -39.33 -3.53
CA SER A 271 -60.22 -38.40 -2.74
C SER A 271 -61.07 -37.29 -2.12
N HIS A 272 -60.73 -36.91 -0.90
CA HIS A 272 -61.41 -35.82 -0.20
C HIS A 272 -60.90 -34.44 -0.66
N LEU A 273 -59.76 -34.40 -1.37
CA LEU A 273 -59.07 -33.22 -1.90
C LEU A 273 -58.49 -33.51 -3.31
N PRO A 274 -59.34 -33.61 -4.35
CA PRO A 274 -58.89 -33.89 -5.73
C PRO A 274 -58.13 -32.71 -6.36
N PHE A 275 -57.12 -32.99 -7.19
CA PHE A 275 -56.44 -32.03 -8.09
C PHE A 275 -56.87 -32.20 -9.56
N TYR A 276 -57.64 -31.27 -10.13
CA TYR A 276 -58.07 -31.33 -11.54
C TYR A 276 -57.18 -30.45 -12.41
N ASN A 277 -56.28 -31.06 -13.20
CA ASN A 277 -55.59 -30.41 -14.31
C ASN A 277 -55.93 -31.15 -15.61
N SER A 278 -56.33 -30.38 -16.62
CA SER A 278 -56.68 -30.86 -17.96
C SER A 278 -55.43 -31.06 -18.81
N SER A 279 -55.13 -32.30 -19.19
CA SER A 279 -54.14 -32.59 -20.24
C SER A 279 -54.66 -33.71 -21.12
N SER A 280 -54.63 -33.42 -22.42
CA SER A 280 -55.22 -34.13 -23.55
C SER A 280 -54.65 -35.51 -23.81
N GLU A 281 -55.56 -36.43 -24.11
CA GLU A 281 -55.31 -37.73 -24.74
C GLU A 281 -54.57 -37.57 -26.06
N ASN A 282 -53.45 -38.28 -26.23
CA ASN A 282 -52.97 -38.72 -27.55
C ASN A 282 -52.12 -39.99 -27.38
N THR A 283 -52.47 -41.00 -28.15
CA THR A 283 -51.97 -42.38 -28.07
C THR A 283 -50.85 -42.62 -29.07
N ILE A 284 -49.58 -42.67 -28.65
CA ILE A 284 -48.45 -43.08 -29.52
C ILE A 284 -47.35 -43.85 -28.73
N SER A 285 -46.63 -44.71 -29.46
CA SER A 285 -45.63 -45.74 -29.12
C SER A 285 -44.69 -45.51 -27.92
N ILE A 286 -44.55 -46.58 -27.12
CA ILE A 286 -43.95 -46.64 -25.77
C ILE A 286 -42.41 -46.52 -25.76
N ASP A 287 -41.74 -47.05 -26.78
CA ASP A 287 -40.29 -47.22 -26.75
C ASP A 287 -39.52 -45.95 -27.14
N GLU A 288 -40.03 -45.19 -28.10
CA GLU A 288 -39.40 -43.96 -28.60
C GLU A 288 -39.40 -42.83 -27.56
N HIS A 289 -40.39 -42.80 -26.66
CA HIS A 289 -40.53 -41.74 -25.66
C HIS A 289 -39.63 -41.92 -24.44
N ILE A 290 -39.38 -43.17 -24.03
CA ILE A 290 -38.41 -43.45 -22.97
C ILE A 290 -37.01 -43.10 -23.46
N ASP A 291 -36.68 -43.47 -24.69
CA ASP A 291 -35.41 -43.13 -25.32
C ASP A 291 -35.29 -41.60 -25.51
N ALA A 292 -36.36 -40.91 -25.90
CA ALA A 292 -36.38 -39.45 -25.99
C ALA A 292 -36.20 -38.75 -24.63
N TRP A 293 -36.72 -39.31 -23.53
CA TRP A 293 -36.51 -38.79 -22.18
C TRP A 293 -35.07 -38.98 -21.71
N ILE A 294 -34.51 -40.17 -21.95
CA ILE A 294 -33.11 -40.51 -21.65
C ILE A 294 -32.17 -39.56 -22.42
N ASP A 295 -32.39 -39.38 -23.72
CA ASP A 295 -31.62 -38.48 -24.57
C ASP A 295 -31.74 -37.01 -24.14
N ALA A 296 -32.94 -36.56 -23.75
CA ALA A 296 -33.15 -35.19 -23.28
C ALA A 296 -32.40 -34.91 -21.98
N ASN A 297 -32.43 -35.84 -21.01
CA ASN A 297 -31.69 -35.72 -19.76
C ASN A 297 -30.18 -35.74 -19.98
N LEU A 298 -29.70 -36.57 -20.92
CA LEU A 298 -28.29 -36.65 -21.26
C LEU A 298 -27.80 -35.32 -21.85
N ARG A 299 -28.56 -34.73 -22.78
CA ARG A 299 -28.25 -33.42 -23.38
C ARG A 299 -28.28 -32.29 -22.35
N GLU A 300 -29.19 -32.31 -21.38
CA GLU A 300 -29.25 -31.29 -20.33
C GLU A 300 -28.00 -31.32 -19.45
N ARG A 301 -27.49 -32.52 -19.13
CA ARG A 301 -26.23 -32.69 -18.39
C ARG A 301 -25.02 -32.20 -19.20
N GLU A 302 -24.95 -32.54 -20.48
CA GLU A 302 -23.89 -32.05 -21.37
C GLU A 302 -23.91 -30.53 -21.47
N LEU A 303 -25.09 -29.92 -21.64
CA LEU A 303 -25.24 -28.46 -21.71
C LEU A 303 -24.74 -27.80 -20.42
N ASN A 304 -25.11 -28.32 -19.25
CA ASN A 304 -24.65 -27.79 -17.97
C ASN A 304 -23.12 -27.92 -17.81
N SER A 305 -22.53 -29.01 -18.29
CA SER A 305 -21.08 -29.19 -18.29
C SER A 305 -20.38 -28.14 -19.17
N VAL A 306 -20.92 -27.87 -20.37
CA VAL A 306 -20.39 -26.87 -21.31
C VAL A 306 -20.54 -25.46 -20.75
N LEU A 307 -21.67 -25.14 -20.11
CA LEU A 307 -21.88 -23.86 -19.44
C LEU A 307 -20.82 -23.61 -18.35
N SER A 308 -20.59 -24.61 -17.49
CA SER A 308 -19.55 -24.50 -16.44
C SER A 308 -18.15 -24.29 -17.03
N LEU A 309 -17.81 -25.00 -18.10
CA LEU A 309 -16.54 -24.81 -18.81
C LEU A 309 -16.41 -23.40 -19.39
N ASN A 310 -17.46 -22.88 -20.02
CA ASN A 310 -17.47 -21.54 -20.59
C ASN A 310 -17.29 -20.46 -19.51
N GLU A 311 -17.90 -20.63 -18.33
CA GLU A 311 -17.68 -19.73 -17.19
C GLU A 311 -16.22 -19.73 -16.74
N THR A 312 -15.59 -20.91 -16.62
CA THR A 312 -14.17 -21.00 -16.26
C THR A 312 -13.27 -20.35 -17.30
N LEU A 313 -13.58 -20.54 -18.59
CA LEU A 313 -12.83 -19.95 -19.70
C LEU A 313 -12.98 -18.43 -19.73
N ASN A 314 -14.18 -17.91 -19.48
CA ASN A 314 -14.42 -16.47 -19.33
C ASN A 314 -13.65 -15.87 -18.15
N PHE A 315 -13.56 -16.58 -17.02
CA PHE A 315 -12.74 -16.13 -15.89
C PHE A 315 -11.25 -16.08 -16.25
N GLN A 316 -10.74 -17.08 -16.97
CA GLN A 316 -9.36 -17.09 -17.45
C GLN A 316 -9.09 -15.94 -18.43
N ASN A 317 -9.96 -15.70 -19.40
CA ASN A 317 -9.83 -14.59 -20.35
C ASN A 317 -9.76 -13.24 -19.64
N LYS A 318 -10.66 -12.97 -18.67
CA LYS A 318 -10.60 -11.76 -17.84
C LYS A 318 -9.26 -11.60 -17.11
N LYS A 319 -8.68 -12.70 -16.62
CA LYS A 319 -7.36 -12.68 -15.97
C LYS A 319 -6.24 -12.36 -16.96
N TYR A 320 -6.29 -12.92 -18.17
CA TYR A 320 -5.32 -12.60 -19.21
C TYR A 320 -5.43 -11.14 -19.66
N ASP A 321 -6.64 -10.62 -19.84
CA ASP A 321 -6.88 -9.21 -20.17
C ASP A 321 -6.33 -8.26 -19.08
N ALA A 322 -6.56 -8.58 -17.81
CA ALA A 322 -6.00 -7.82 -16.70
C ALA A 322 -4.45 -7.81 -16.71
N LYS A 323 -3.83 -8.97 -16.98
CA LYS A 323 -2.37 -9.10 -17.08
C LYS A 323 -1.81 -8.31 -18.27
N LEU A 324 -2.50 -8.36 -19.42
CA LEU A 324 -2.12 -7.62 -20.62
C LEU A 324 -2.18 -6.10 -20.37
N ASN A 325 -3.26 -5.62 -19.75
CA ASN A 325 -3.42 -4.21 -19.39
C ASN A 325 -2.34 -3.72 -18.42
N LEU A 326 -1.96 -4.54 -17.44
CA LEU A 326 -0.89 -4.20 -16.50
C LEU A 326 0.45 -4.09 -17.23
N SER A 327 0.78 -5.06 -18.08
CA SER A 327 2.00 -5.01 -18.89
C SER A 327 2.03 -3.82 -19.85
N ASN A 328 0.87 -3.42 -20.41
CA ASN A 328 0.80 -2.24 -21.27
C ASN A 328 1.03 -0.94 -20.48
N LYS A 329 0.50 -0.82 -19.25
CA LYS A 329 0.80 0.32 -18.36
C LYS A 329 2.29 0.40 -18.01
N GLU A 330 2.94 -0.74 -17.76
CA GLU A 330 4.38 -0.80 -17.50
C GLU A 330 5.17 -0.31 -18.72
N LYS A 331 4.79 -0.73 -19.94
CA LYS A 331 5.42 -0.25 -21.18
C LYS A 331 5.24 1.25 -21.37
N GLU A 332 4.04 1.79 -21.15
CA GLU A 332 3.78 3.24 -21.24
C GLU A 332 4.63 4.03 -20.24
N LEU A 333 4.76 3.53 -19.00
CA LEU A 333 5.61 4.14 -17.99
C LEU A 333 7.09 4.10 -18.40
N LEU A 334 7.58 2.97 -18.89
CA LEU A 334 8.95 2.84 -19.40
C LEU A 334 9.21 3.80 -20.57
N ILE A 335 8.27 3.92 -21.50
CA ILE A 335 8.36 4.87 -22.62
C ILE A 335 8.47 6.31 -22.08
N SER A 336 7.66 6.69 -21.09
CA SER A 336 7.74 8.01 -20.47
C SER A 336 9.09 8.27 -19.79
N GLN A 337 9.66 7.27 -19.12
CA GLN A 337 10.98 7.38 -18.51
C GLN A 337 12.08 7.56 -19.55
N VAL A 338 12.01 6.83 -20.67
CA VAL A 338 12.95 6.97 -21.78
C VAL A 338 12.89 8.38 -22.38
N TYR A 339 11.69 8.94 -22.57
CA TYR A 339 11.54 10.31 -23.05
C TYR A 339 12.16 11.34 -22.10
N ASN A 340 11.91 11.23 -20.79
CA ASN A 340 12.52 12.13 -19.81
C ASN A 340 14.05 12.05 -19.82
N LEU A 341 14.60 10.83 -19.90
CA LEU A 341 16.04 10.63 -20.00
C LEU A 341 16.62 11.23 -21.29
N GLN A 342 15.90 11.13 -22.41
CA GLN A 342 16.31 11.77 -23.67
C GLN A 342 16.38 13.29 -23.53
N GLU A 343 15.39 13.92 -22.89
CA GLU A 343 15.41 15.37 -22.64
C GLU A 343 16.58 15.79 -21.73
N GLU A 344 16.86 15.03 -20.66
CA GLU A 344 17.99 15.30 -19.76
C GLU A 344 19.33 15.19 -20.51
N ILE A 345 19.48 14.14 -21.32
CA ILE A 345 20.67 13.93 -22.16
C ILE A 345 20.84 15.11 -23.13
N GLU A 346 19.77 15.57 -23.78
CA GLU A 346 19.82 16.71 -24.71
C GLU A 346 20.26 18.00 -24.00
N LYS A 347 19.74 18.28 -22.80
CA LYS A 347 20.18 19.43 -21.98
C LYS A 347 21.67 19.36 -21.67
N VAL A 348 22.16 18.19 -21.23
CA VAL A 348 23.58 17.98 -20.93
C VAL A 348 24.46 18.17 -22.17
N TYR A 349 24.03 17.68 -23.35
CA TYR A 349 24.75 17.90 -24.60
C TYR A 349 24.84 19.39 -24.95
N LEU A 350 23.74 20.13 -24.78
CA LEU A 350 23.68 21.54 -25.09
C LEU A 350 24.56 22.36 -24.14
N ASP A 351 24.60 22.01 -22.86
CA ASP A 351 25.48 22.64 -21.88
C ASP A 351 26.95 22.30 -22.10
N ASN A 352 27.28 21.05 -22.44
CA ASN A 352 28.65 20.68 -22.86
C ASN A 352 29.11 21.46 -24.10
N SER A 353 28.21 21.72 -25.05
CA SER A 353 28.50 22.57 -26.21
C SER A 353 28.80 24.02 -25.81
N LYS A 354 28.02 24.60 -24.88
CA LYS A 354 28.29 25.94 -24.32
C LYS A 354 29.63 25.98 -23.59
N LEU A 355 29.90 25.00 -22.72
CA LEU A 355 31.17 24.90 -21.98
C LEU A 355 32.37 24.79 -22.92
N LYS A 356 32.25 24.04 -24.02
CA LYS A 356 33.30 23.94 -25.03
C LYS A 356 33.62 25.29 -25.68
N LYS A 357 32.59 26.10 -25.97
CA LYS A 357 32.78 27.48 -26.49
C LYS A 357 33.48 28.37 -25.46
N ILE A 358 33.03 28.32 -24.20
CA ILE A 358 33.65 29.06 -23.09
C ILE A 358 35.13 28.69 -22.92
N ASN A 359 35.45 27.40 -22.95
CA ASN A 359 36.84 26.92 -22.85
C ASN A 359 37.71 27.38 -24.04
N LEU A 360 37.14 27.40 -25.26
CA LEU A 360 37.83 27.95 -26.43
C LEU A 360 38.14 29.44 -26.25
N ASP A 361 37.21 30.21 -25.71
CA ASP A 361 37.40 31.64 -25.46
C ASP A 361 38.41 31.91 -24.35
N PHE A 362 38.40 31.12 -23.27
CA PHE A 362 39.46 31.16 -22.26
C PHE A 362 40.82 30.80 -22.85
N SER A 363 40.93 29.74 -23.65
CA SER A 363 42.19 29.36 -24.30
C SER A 363 42.74 30.47 -25.22
N LYS A 364 41.87 31.21 -25.92
CA LYS A 364 42.29 32.38 -26.71
C LYS A 364 42.81 33.51 -25.83
N LYS A 365 42.13 33.79 -24.71
CA LYS A 365 42.58 34.80 -23.74
C LYS A 365 43.92 34.44 -23.12
N ASP A 366 44.10 33.17 -22.72
CA ASP A 366 45.35 32.68 -22.15
C ASP A 366 46.51 32.82 -23.15
N LYS A 367 46.27 32.45 -24.43
CA LYS A 367 47.27 32.67 -25.50
C LYS A 367 47.62 34.16 -25.66
N ALA A 368 46.62 35.03 -25.69
CA ALA A 368 46.86 36.48 -25.78
C ALA A 368 47.67 37.00 -24.58
N TYR A 369 47.39 36.51 -23.37
CA TYR A 369 48.11 36.87 -22.16
C TYR A 369 49.57 36.37 -22.17
N ILE A 370 49.80 35.12 -22.64
CA ILE A 370 51.14 34.57 -22.84
C ILE A 370 51.91 35.38 -23.88
N ASP A 371 51.28 35.76 -24.98
CA ASP A 371 51.90 36.59 -26.01
C ASP A 371 52.27 37.97 -25.46
N GLU A 372 51.42 38.57 -24.62
CA GLU A 372 51.70 39.83 -23.93
C GLU A 372 52.88 39.71 -22.95
N LEU A 373 52.89 38.67 -22.12
CA LEU A 373 54.02 38.37 -21.23
C LEU A 373 55.32 38.19 -22.01
N SER A 374 55.29 37.49 -23.15
CA SER A 374 56.48 37.30 -23.99
C SER A 374 57.04 38.62 -24.55
N LYS A 375 56.18 39.61 -24.82
CA LYS A 375 56.61 40.95 -25.23
C LYS A 375 57.25 41.70 -24.07
N LYS A 376 56.66 41.60 -22.87
CA LYS A 376 57.22 42.19 -21.65
C LYS A 376 58.56 41.57 -21.28
N ASP A 377 58.74 40.26 -21.43
CA ASP A 377 60.03 39.60 -21.21
C ASP A 377 61.11 40.08 -22.20
N LYS A 378 60.75 40.31 -23.47
CA LYS A 378 61.68 40.92 -24.44
C LYS A 378 62.05 42.35 -24.05
N GLU A 379 61.08 43.12 -23.56
CA GLU A 379 61.30 44.49 -23.07
C GLU A 379 62.24 44.49 -21.85
N ILE A 380 62.01 43.61 -20.87
CA ILE A 380 62.87 43.41 -19.70
C ILE A 380 64.28 43.00 -20.13
N ASN A 381 64.42 42.06 -21.06
CA ASN A 381 65.72 41.63 -21.56
C ASN A 381 66.49 42.77 -22.25
N ASN A 382 65.79 43.63 -22.99
CA ASN A 382 66.39 44.82 -23.60
C ASN A 382 66.83 45.84 -22.54
N LEU A 383 66.00 46.09 -21.53
CA LEU A 383 66.34 46.96 -20.39
C LEU A 383 67.55 46.41 -19.61
N ASN A 384 67.62 45.11 -19.38
CA ASN A 384 68.76 44.46 -18.72
C ASN A 384 70.06 44.63 -19.52
N LYS A 385 70.00 44.48 -20.86
CA LYS A 385 71.16 44.76 -21.73
C LYS A 385 71.62 46.22 -21.65
N LEU A 386 70.67 47.14 -21.61
CA LEU A 386 70.97 48.57 -21.48
C LEU A 386 71.59 48.89 -20.10
N ASN A 387 71.06 48.31 -19.03
CA ASN A 387 71.63 48.45 -17.69
C ASN A 387 73.06 47.89 -17.60
N LEU A 388 73.33 46.73 -18.22
CA LEU A 388 74.69 46.18 -18.33
C LEU A 388 75.66 47.13 -19.07
N LYS A 389 75.19 47.75 -20.16
CA LYS A 389 75.96 48.75 -20.91
C LYS A 389 76.28 49.96 -20.02
N LEU A 390 75.28 50.48 -19.32
CA LEU A 390 75.46 51.59 -18.37
C LEU A 390 76.44 51.24 -17.26
N GLU A 391 76.36 50.04 -16.66
CA GLU A 391 77.31 49.60 -15.63
C GLU A 391 78.75 49.55 -16.16
N GLN A 392 78.96 49.12 -17.40
CA GLN A 392 80.27 49.16 -18.06
C GLN A 392 80.77 50.60 -18.22
N ASP A 393 79.93 51.50 -18.76
CA ASP A 393 80.26 52.90 -18.97
C ASP A 393 80.59 53.61 -17.63
N TYR A 394 79.85 53.32 -16.55
CA TYR A 394 80.15 53.82 -15.21
C TYR A 394 81.49 53.32 -14.69
N SER A 395 81.85 52.05 -14.93
CA SER A 395 83.15 51.51 -14.54
C SER A 395 84.30 52.18 -15.28
N GLU A 396 84.14 52.44 -16.58
CA GLU A 396 85.13 53.16 -17.39
C GLU A 396 85.30 54.61 -16.93
N LEU A 397 84.19 55.29 -16.63
CA LEU A 397 84.20 56.65 -16.11
C LEU A 397 84.92 56.73 -14.75
N GLU A 398 84.70 55.78 -13.85
CA GLU A 398 85.38 55.76 -12.55
C GLU A 398 86.90 55.56 -12.71
N LYS A 399 87.33 54.67 -13.63
CA LYS A 399 88.75 54.51 -13.97
C LYS A 399 89.36 55.78 -14.57
N ALA A 400 88.63 56.48 -15.43
CA ALA A 400 89.09 57.74 -16.03
C ALA A 400 89.26 58.84 -14.96
N LYS A 401 88.31 58.91 -14.01
CA LYS A 401 88.37 59.82 -12.87
C LYS A 401 89.56 59.50 -11.94
N GLU A 402 89.84 58.22 -11.69
CA GLU A 402 91.05 57.82 -10.95
C GLU A 402 92.33 58.27 -11.66
N ARG A 403 92.44 58.04 -12.98
CA ARG A 403 93.59 58.50 -13.79
C ARG A 403 93.79 60.01 -13.69
N ILE A 404 92.74 60.79 -13.90
CA ILE A 404 92.79 62.27 -13.76
C ILE A 404 93.20 62.67 -12.34
N SER A 405 92.72 61.95 -11.32
CA SER A 405 93.11 62.21 -9.94
C SER A 405 94.59 61.95 -9.70
N ASP A 406 95.18 60.92 -10.31
CA ASP A 406 96.59 60.61 -10.18
C ASP A 406 97.47 61.58 -10.99
N ASP A 407 97.06 61.94 -12.20
CA ASP A 407 97.71 62.99 -12.99
C ASP A 407 97.72 64.33 -12.23
N ASN A 408 96.61 64.69 -11.57
CA ASN A 408 96.54 65.88 -10.73
C ASN A 408 97.48 65.81 -9.51
N LYS A 409 97.67 64.63 -8.89
CA LYS A 409 98.65 64.45 -7.81
C LYS A 409 100.07 64.64 -8.33
N LEU A 410 100.39 64.05 -9.48
CA LEU A 410 101.70 64.17 -10.12
C LEU A 410 102.01 65.62 -10.50
N LEU A 411 101.06 66.34 -11.10
CA LEU A 411 101.19 67.77 -11.39
C LEU A 411 101.38 68.60 -10.12
N LEU A 412 100.69 68.25 -9.03
CA LEU A 412 100.87 68.92 -7.75
C LEU A 412 102.28 68.68 -7.19
N GLU A 413 102.81 67.46 -7.30
CA GLU A 413 104.20 67.14 -6.95
C GLU A 413 105.20 67.90 -7.82
N GLU A 414 104.99 67.98 -9.13
CA GLU A 414 105.81 68.79 -10.04
C GLU A 414 105.79 70.27 -9.66
N LEU A 415 104.60 70.82 -9.34
CA LEU A 415 104.46 72.19 -8.84
C LEU A 415 105.19 72.38 -7.51
N TYR A 416 105.13 71.42 -6.58
CA TYR A 416 105.89 71.50 -5.33
C TYR A 416 107.39 71.53 -5.58
N VAL A 417 107.92 70.73 -6.50
CA VAL A 417 109.35 70.75 -6.86
C VAL A 417 109.75 72.07 -7.51
N ILE A 418 108.90 72.63 -8.39
CA ILE A 418 109.14 73.95 -8.97
C ILE A 418 109.07 75.04 -7.89
N GLN A 419 108.10 74.97 -7.00
CA GLN A 419 107.97 75.89 -5.87
C GLN A 419 109.20 75.78 -4.96
N GLU A 420 109.69 74.59 -4.65
CA GLU A 420 110.90 74.36 -3.86
C GLU A 420 112.15 74.94 -4.57
N LYS A 421 112.25 74.80 -5.90
CA LYS A 421 113.31 75.45 -6.70
C LYS A 421 113.18 76.98 -6.73
N MET A 422 111.96 77.50 -6.81
CA MET A 422 111.67 78.94 -6.78
C MET A 422 111.95 79.53 -5.39
N GLU A 423 111.54 78.82 -4.34
CA GLU A 423 111.82 79.14 -2.94
C GLU A 423 113.32 79.09 -2.67
N HIS A 424 114.04 78.06 -3.13
CA HIS A 424 115.50 78.00 -3.04
C HIS A 424 116.18 79.18 -3.77
N ASN A 425 115.62 79.66 -4.89
CA ASN A 425 116.12 80.86 -5.59
C ASN A 425 115.68 82.18 -4.93
N LEU A 426 114.65 82.17 -4.07
CA LEU A 426 114.15 83.33 -3.32
C LEU A 426 114.75 83.43 -1.90
N TYR A 427 115.28 82.33 -1.33
CA TYR A 427 115.79 82.27 0.04
C TYR A 427 117.29 82.62 0.20
N SER A 428 117.91 83.28 -0.79
CA SER A 428 119.25 83.87 -0.64
C SER A 428 119.28 85.39 -0.52
N ASP A 429 118.16 86.08 -0.24
CA ASP A 429 118.17 87.52 0.05
C ASP A 429 117.08 88.02 1.05
N THR A 430 117.54 88.30 2.27
CA THR A 430 117.07 89.30 3.25
C THR A 430 115.63 89.30 3.85
N LYS A 431 115.63 89.24 5.19
CA LYS A 431 114.59 89.59 6.17
C LYS A 431 113.80 90.87 5.85
N ARG A 432 112.50 90.86 6.17
CA ARG A 432 111.85 91.81 7.10
C ARG A 432 110.48 91.34 7.60
N ASN A 433 110.36 91.33 8.92
CA ASN A 433 109.11 91.21 9.67
C ASN A 433 108.20 92.42 9.43
N THR A 434 106.89 92.19 9.34
CA THR A 434 105.87 93.16 9.80
C THR A 434 104.82 92.44 10.63
N THR A 435 104.69 92.84 11.89
CA THR A 435 103.63 92.44 12.80
C THR A 435 102.32 93.08 12.36
N CYS A 436 101.40 92.25 11.85
CA CYS A 436 100.01 92.64 11.57
C CYS A 436 99.14 92.47 12.82
N LEU A 437 98.29 93.45 13.13
CA LEU A 437 97.19 93.30 14.08
C LEU A 437 96.16 92.33 13.48
N VAL A 438 96.09 91.11 14.02
CA VAL A 438 95.19 90.03 13.58
C VAL A 438 94.08 89.85 14.61
N GLY A 439 92.81 89.86 14.19
CA GLY A 439 91.70 89.52 15.09
C GLY A 439 90.33 90.13 14.78
N ALA A 440 90.16 90.87 13.69
CA ALA A 440 88.85 91.44 13.31
C ALA A 440 87.75 90.38 13.14
N SER A 441 88.12 89.20 12.65
CA SER A 441 87.21 88.05 12.53
C SER A 441 86.66 87.60 13.88
N ASN A 442 87.47 87.66 14.94
CA ASN A 442 87.04 87.32 16.30
C ASN A 442 86.13 88.41 16.91
N ILE A 443 86.36 89.68 16.56
CA ILE A 443 85.48 90.79 16.96
C ILE A 443 84.07 90.57 16.40
N ILE A 444 83.94 90.23 15.11
CA ILE A 444 82.64 89.98 14.47
C ILE A 444 81.97 88.71 15.00
N ARG A 445 82.72 87.65 15.30
CA ARG A 445 82.17 86.46 15.97
C ARG A 445 81.65 86.76 17.37
N ASN A 446 82.24 87.75 18.04
CA ASN A 446 81.82 88.18 19.36
C ASN A 446 80.61 89.13 19.37
N GLN A 447 80.23 89.69 18.22
CA GLN A 447 79.02 90.49 18.07
C GLN A 447 77.77 89.66 18.35
N ILE A 448 76.77 90.30 18.95
CA ILE A 448 75.52 89.66 19.37
C ILE A 448 74.82 89.03 18.17
N LYS A 449 74.85 89.71 17.02
CA LYS A 449 74.28 89.22 15.76
C LYS A 449 74.86 87.86 15.37
N TYR A 450 76.18 87.69 15.42
CA TYR A 450 76.79 86.43 15.07
C TYR A 450 76.47 85.34 16.10
N LYS A 451 76.58 85.66 17.40
CA LYS A 451 76.33 84.70 18.49
C LYS A 451 74.90 84.18 18.50
N LEU A 452 73.90 85.05 18.30
CA LEU A 452 72.49 84.66 18.26
C LEU A 452 72.21 83.69 17.12
N GLY A 453 72.67 83.99 15.89
CA GLY A 453 72.46 83.07 14.79
C GLY A 453 73.32 81.80 14.85
N ALA A 454 74.50 81.85 15.46
CA ALA A 454 75.29 80.66 15.76
C ALA A 454 74.59 79.73 16.76
N LEU A 455 73.96 80.30 17.80
CA LEU A 455 73.11 79.57 18.74
C LEU A 455 71.89 78.94 18.05
N MET A 456 71.24 79.67 17.14
CA MET A 456 70.13 79.14 16.33
C MET A 456 70.55 77.92 15.53
N ILE A 457 71.68 77.98 14.81
CA ILE A 457 72.16 76.86 13.99
C ILE A 457 72.59 75.66 14.85
N LYS A 458 73.19 75.91 16.01
CA LYS A 458 73.64 74.85 16.92
C LYS A 458 72.45 74.07 17.49
N GLN A 459 71.41 74.78 17.92
CA GLN A 459 70.25 74.16 18.56
C GLN A 459 69.20 73.64 17.57
N SER A 460 69.17 74.16 16.33
CA SER A 460 68.28 73.65 15.29
C SER A 460 68.58 72.20 14.87
N LYS A 461 69.71 71.62 15.30
CA LYS A 461 70.07 70.22 15.04
C LYS A 461 69.49 69.23 16.07
N SER A 462 68.88 69.70 17.16
CA SER A 462 68.29 68.86 18.21
C SER A 462 66.85 69.26 18.50
N PHE A 463 65.95 68.27 18.59
CA PHE A 463 64.52 68.48 18.83
C PHE A 463 64.25 69.19 20.16
N LEU A 464 64.89 68.75 21.25
CA LEU A 464 64.82 69.41 22.56
C LEU A 464 65.42 70.83 22.52
N GLY A 465 66.49 71.03 21.75
CA GLY A 465 67.12 72.35 21.58
C GLY A 465 66.19 73.36 20.92
N MET A 466 65.42 72.94 19.90
CA MET A 466 64.46 73.81 19.20
C MET A 466 63.33 74.28 20.12
N LEU A 467 62.88 73.44 21.06
CA LEU A 467 61.82 73.80 22.02
C LEU A 467 62.28 74.85 23.03
N THR A 468 63.54 74.77 23.49
CA THR A 468 64.13 75.73 24.45
C THR A 468 64.71 77.00 23.80
N LEU A 469 64.84 77.00 22.48
CA LEU A 469 65.51 78.03 21.68
C LEU A 469 64.93 79.46 21.90
N PRO A 470 63.60 79.69 21.94
CA PRO A 470 63.06 81.05 22.08
C PRO A 470 63.46 81.72 23.41
N LEU A 471 63.45 80.94 24.50
CA LEU A 471 63.82 81.42 25.84
C LEU A 471 65.32 81.71 25.91
N GLN A 472 66.15 80.83 25.36
CA GLN A 472 67.60 81.00 25.36
C GLN A 472 68.03 82.21 24.52
N LEU A 473 67.45 82.41 23.32
CA LEU A 473 67.72 83.59 22.49
C LEU A 473 67.28 84.90 23.16
N SER A 474 66.12 84.92 23.81
CA SER A 474 65.67 86.11 24.54
C SER A 474 66.61 86.43 25.72
N SER A 475 67.08 85.42 26.44
CA SER A 475 67.98 85.59 27.58
C SER A 475 69.35 86.12 27.15
N THR A 476 69.93 85.58 26.07
CA THR A 476 71.24 86.00 25.56
C THR A 476 71.16 87.39 24.94
N TYR A 477 70.08 87.71 24.23
CA TYR A 477 69.83 89.05 23.71
C TYR A 477 69.77 90.10 24.83
N LYS A 478 68.94 89.88 25.87
CA LYS A 478 68.81 90.82 27.00
C LYS A 478 70.11 91.01 27.77
N ARG A 479 70.91 89.94 27.92
CA ARG A 479 72.20 89.97 28.63
C ARG A 479 73.26 90.74 27.84
N GLU A 480 73.38 90.45 26.55
CA GLU A 480 74.51 90.94 25.77
C GLU A 480 74.25 92.31 25.14
N ILE A 481 73.00 92.72 24.91
CA ILE A 481 72.70 94.01 24.25
C ILE A 481 73.21 95.22 25.03
N LYS A 482 73.23 95.14 26.36
CA LYS A 482 73.83 96.18 27.21
C LYS A 482 75.35 96.25 27.09
N LEU A 483 76.02 95.16 26.70
CA LEU A 483 77.48 95.06 26.59
C LEU A 483 78.00 95.53 25.22
N GLU A 484 77.21 95.39 24.16
CA GLU A 484 77.62 95.76 22.79
C GLU A 484 77.46 97.26 22.50
N ILE A 485 76.61 97.99 23.23
CA ILE A 485 76.42 99.45 23.07
C ILE A 485 77.69 100.26 23.44
N ASN A 486 78.61 99.68 24.21
CA ASN A 486 79.77 100.41 24.77
C ASN A 486 81.11 100.16 24.04
N ASN A 487 81.15 99.38 22.94
CA ASN A 487 82.41 99.06 22.24
C ASN A 487 82.25 99.23 20.73
N ILE A 488 82.65 100.38 20.20
CA ILE A 488 82.76 100.63 18.75
C ILE A 488 84.23 100.94 18.45
N ASN A 489 84.99 99.91 18.04
CA ASN A 489 86.35 100.06 17.52
C ASN A 489 86.28 100.16 15.99
N ASN A 490 87.12 101.00 15.38
CA ASN A 490 87.19 101.13 13.92
C ASN A 490 87.81 99.86 13.31
N LEU A 491 87.02 99.10 12.54
CA LEU A 491 87.39 97.76 12.05
C LEU A 491 88.33 97.77 10.83
N GLU A 492 88.53 98.92 10.19
CA GLU A 492 89.28 99.08 8.93
C GLU A 492 90.80 99.02 9.11
N GLU A 493 91.30 99.11 10.34
CA GLU A 493 92.74 99.06 10.65
C GLU A 493 93.31 97.63 10.78
N TYR A 494 92.46 96.61 10.70
CA TYR A 494 92.86 95.21 10.86
C TYR A 494 93.17 94.54 9.54
N VAL A 495 94.22 93.72 9.53
CA VAL A 495 94.69 93.06 8.31
C VAL A 495 93.74 91.97 7.83
N ASP A 496 92.97 91.36 8.76
CA ASP A 496 91.91 90.39 8.47
C ASP A 496 90.53 91.03 8.27
N PHE A 497 90.46 92.35 7.98
CA PHE A 497 89.20 93.07 7.75
C PHE A 497 88.32 92.41 6.69
N TYR A 498 88.88 92.01 5.55
CA TYR A 498 88.12 91.37 4.46
C TYR A 498 87.56 90.00 4.87
N ASP A 499 88.30 89.23 5.67
CA ASP A 499 87.82 87.95 6.23
C ASP A 499 86.69 88.18 7.24
N ALA A 500 86.81 89.24 8.05
CA ALA A 500 85.78 89.69 8.96
C ALA A 500 84.50 90.10 8.19
N GLU A 501 84.63 90.84 7.09
CA GLU A 501 83.51 91.24 6.24
C GLU A 501 82.82 90.03 5.59
N LYS A 502 83.58 89.00 5.21
CA LYS A 502 83.04 87.73 4.71
C LYS A 502 82.19 87.03 5.77
N LEU A 503 82.54 87.12 7.06
CA LEU A 503 81.72 86.58 8.15
C LEU A 503 80.36 87.28 8.28
N LYS A 504 80.21 88.55 7.91
CA LYS A 504 78.89 89.22 7.85
C LYS A 504 77.98 88.63 6.77
N LYS A 505 78.56 88.01 5.74
CA LYS A 505 77.81 87.30 4.69
C LYS A 505 77.38 85.89 5.12
N HIS A 506 77.96 85.31 6.18
CA HIS A 506 77.57 83.99 6.67
C HIS A 506 76.14 83.95 7.22
N LEU A 507 75.54 82.77 7.12
CA LEU A 507 74.19 82.50 7.61
C LEU A 507 73.99 82.91 9.08
N SER A 508 74.97 82.60 9.95
CA SER A 508 74.90 82.90 11.38
C SER A 508 74.72 84.40 11.63
N TYR A 509 75.46 85.26 10.94
CA TYR A 509 75.34 86.70 11.10
C TYR A 509 74.00 87.23 10.58
N ARG A 510 73.56 86.75 9.41
CA ARG A 510 72.28 87.15 8.79
C ARG A 510 71.07 86.75 9.62
N LEU A 511 71.07 85.54 10.19
CA LEU A 511 69.98 85.07 11.05
C LEU A 511 69.87 85.92 12.32
N GLY A 512 71.00 86.21 12.98
CA GLY A 512 70.98 87.05 14.16
C GLY A 512 70.65 88.52 13.86
N ASP A 513 71.04 89.06 12.71
CA ASP A 513 70.64 90.41 12.30
C ASP A 513 69.11 90.52 12.10
N VAL A 514 68.50 89.54 11.45
CA VAL A 514 67.03 89.43 11.31
C VAL A 514 66.36 89.28 12.68
N PHE A 515 66.96 88.54 13.59
CA PHE A 515 66.46 88.41 14.96
C PHE A 515 66.47 89.75 15.70
N VAL A 516 67.63 90.41 15.78
CA VAL A 516 67.80 91.69 16.49
C VAL A 516 66.84 92.76 15.98
N GLN A 517 66.64 92.86 14.66
CA GLN A 517 65.77 93.87 14.04
C GLN A 517 64.27 93.66 14.31
N ASN A 518 63.83 92.42 14.54
CA ASN A 518 62.40 92.10 14.69
C ASN A 518 62.00 91.73 16.13
N PHE A 519 62.96 91.40 16.99
CA PHE A 519 62.70 90.93 18.36
C PHE A 519 62.10 92.01 19.29
N ASN A 520 62.51 93.28 19.14
CA ASN A 520 62.01 94.36 19.99
C ASN A 520 60.62 94.89 19.61
N ASN A 521 60.04 94.43 18.50
CA ASN A 521 58.71 94.87 18.06
C ASN A 521 57.70 93.71 18.18
N PRO A 522 56.64 93.83 18.99
CA PRO A 522 55.74 92.72 19.31
C PRO A 522 55.05 92.13 18.08
N PHE A 523 54.65 92.96 17.11
CA PHE A 523 54.02 92.49 15.87
C PHE A 523 55.03 91.79 14.93
N LYS A 524 56.27 92.30 14.87
CA LYS A 524 57.33 91.69 14.04
C LYS A 524 57.89 90.42 14.67
N CYS A 525 57.78 90.26 15.99
CA CYS A 525 58.17 89.04 16.70
C CYS A 525 57.27 87.85 16.35
N PHE A 526 55.97 88.04 16.10
CA PHE A 526 55.08 86.95 15.65
C PHE A 526 55.48 86.38 14.28
N ILE A 527 56.02 87.21 13.38
CA ILE A 527 56.42 86.81 12.02
C ILE A 527 57.90 86.39 11.97
N LEU A 528 58.63 86.58 13.08
CA LEU A 528 60.06 86.29 13.19
C LEU A 528 60.43 84.82 12.85
N PRO A 529 59.68 83.79 13.30
CA PRO A 529 60.01 82.40 12.93
C PRO A 529 60.01 82.18 11.41
N PHE A 530 59.01 82.74 10.71
CA PHE A 530 58.88 82.63 9.26
C PHE A 530 60.00 83.39 8.52
N LYS A 531 60.36 84.59 8.99
CA LYS A 531 61.49 85.35 8.41
C LYS A 531 62.84 84.63 8.59
N LEU A 532 63.07 84.00 9.74
CA LEU A 532 64.28 83.23 9.99
C LEU A 532 64.36 81.99 9.09
N ILE A 533 63.24 81.28 8.90
CA ILE A 533 63.17 80.16 7.96
C ILE A 533 63.45 80.64 6.54
N HIS A 534 62.77 81.69 6.09
CA HIS A 534 62.96 82.24 4.74
C HIS A 534 64.40 82.66 4.47
N THR A 535 65.04 83.38 5.40
CA THR A 535 66.44 83.80 5.25
C THR A 535 67.42 82.62 5.20
N SER A 536 67.12 81.53 5.91
CA SER A 536 67.90 80.28 5.81
C SER A 536 67.75 79.58 4.47
N PHE A 537 66.54 79.55 3.90
CA PHE A 537 66.26 79.00 2.58
C PHE A 537 66.89 79.84 1.47
N ASP A 538 66.73 81.15 1.52
CA ASP A 538 67.34 82.07 0.54
C ASP A 538 68.86 81.96 0.51
N PHE A 539 69.49 81.84 1.69
CA PHE A 539 70.92 81.63 1.78
C PHE A 539 71.35 80.30 1.15
N LYS A 540 70.65 79.18 1.44
CA LYS A 540 70.89 77.88 0.79
C LYS A 540 70.70 77.95 -0.72
N ARG A 541 69.69 78.70 -1.20
CA ARG A 541 69.43 78.89 -2.63
C ARG A 541 70.54 79.68 -3.33
N LYS A 542 71.10 80.70 -2.66
CA LYS A 542 72.22 81.51 -3.17
C LYS A 542 73.59 80.83 -3.10
N ILE A 543 73.73 79.70 -2.40
CA ILE A 543 74.94 78.85 -2.43
C ILE A 543 74.86 77.79 -3.54
N LYS A 544 73.64 77.37 -3.93
CA LYS A 544 73.42 76.36 -4.99
C LYS A 544 73.39 76.93 -6.42
N LYS A 545 73.35 78.26 -6.55
CA LYS A 545 73.69 78.98 -7.78
C LYS A 545 75.08 79.56 -7.60
#